data_AF-A0A4W2INC1-F1
#
_entry.id   AF-A0A4W2INC1-F1
#
_cell.length_a   1.000
_cell.length_b   1.000
_cell.length_c   1.000
_cell.angle_alpha   90.00
_cell.angle_beta   90.00
_cell.angle_gamma   90.00
#
_symmetry.space_group_name_H-M   'P 1'
#
loop_
_entity.id
_entity.type
_entity.pdbx_description
1 polymer ?
#
loop_
_entity_poly.entity_id
_entity_poly.type
_entity_poly.pdbx_seq_one_letter_code
_entity_poly.pdbx_strand_id
1 'polypeptide(L)'
;MNKASGGDGIPVELLQILKDDSVKVLHSICQQIWKTQQWPQDWKRSVFIPIPKKGNAKECSNYSTIALISHASKVMLKILQATLQQYVNCELPDVQAGFRKGRETRDQIANIRWIMEKAREFQKNIYFCFIDYAKAFDCVDHNKLWEILKEMGIPDHLTCLLRNLYAGQEATVRTGHGTTDWFQIGKGVRQGHILSPCLFNFYAEYIMRNAGLEETQAGIKIAGRNINNLRYADDTTLMAESEEEFKSFLIKVKEESENVGLKLNIQKTKIMASGPITSWEIDEGTVETVSDFIFWGSKITADGDCSHEIQRRLLLGRKVMSNLDSILKHRKAETLLCQQRSR
;
A
#
# COMPACT_ATOMS: atom_id res chain seq x y z
N MET A 1 -7.59 -8.63 22.71
CA MET A 1 -6.67 -9.64 23.28
C MET A 1 -6.58 -10.76 22.25
N ASN A 2 -5.40 -11.39 22.08
CA ASN A 2 -5.03 -12.34 20.99
C ASN A 2 -4.15 -11.75 19.86
N LYS A 3 -3.12 -10.93 20.17
CA LYS A 3 -2.10 -10.57 19.17
C LYS A 3 -0.97 -11.60 19.16
N ALA A 4 -0.55 -12.04 17.98
CA ALA A 4 0.57 -12.97 17.84
C ALA A 4 1.89 -12.34 18.32
N SER A 5 2.66 -13.09 19.11
CA SER A 5 3.99 -12.73 19.57
C SER A 5 5.02 -12.74 18.45
N GLY A 6 6.11 -11.99 18.63
CA GLY A 6 7.26 -12.07 17.75
C GLY A 6 8.07 -13.35 17.98
N GLY A 7 9.27 -13.38 17.42
CA GLY A 7 10.24 -14.47 17.66
C GLY A 7 10.70 -14.57 19.12
N ASP A 8 10.49 -13.52 19.92
CA ASP A 8 10.80 -13.46 21.36
C ASP A 8 9.79 -14.22 22.24
N GLY A 9 8.63 -14.61 21.69
CA GLY A 9 7.60 -15.32 22.44
C GLY A 9 6.89 -14.46 23.50
N ILE A 10 7.15 -13.14 23.56
CA ILE A 10 6.58 -12.26 24.58
C ILE A 10 5.22 -11.74 24.10
N PRO A 11 4.11 -12.12 24.76
CA PRO A 11 2.79 -11.61 24.43
C PRO A 11 2.64 -10.14 24.89
N VAL A 12 1.80 -9.38 24.20
CA VAL A 12 1.56 -7.96 24.55
C VAL A 12 0.90 -7.83 25.93
N GLU A 13 0.12 -8.83 26.31
CA GLU A 13 -0.57 -8.92 27.58
C GLU A 13 0.41 -8.87 28.77
N LEU A 14 1.61 -9.46 28.64
CA LEU A 14 2.63 -9.38 29.68
C LEU A 14 3.11 -7.94 29.90
N LEU A 15 3.31 -7.18 28.82
CA LEU A 15 3.69 -5.77 28.90
C LEU A 15 2.59 -4.94 29.55
N GLN A 16 1.32 -5.27 29.30
CA GLN A 16 0.16 -4.58 29.87
C GLN A 16 -0.04 -4.88 31.37
N ILE A 17 0.27 -6.10 31.81
CA ILE A 17 0.18 -6.51 33.22
C ILE A 17 1.22 -5.79 34.07
N LEU A 18 2.45 -5.68 33.57
CA LEU A 18 3.59 -5.07 34.28
C LEU A 18 3.49 -3.53 34.40
N LYS A 19 2.54 -2.89 33.71
CA LYS A 19 2.22 -1.45 33.79
C LYS A 19 3.45 -0.53 33.87
N ASP A 20 3.69 0.11 35.01
CA ASP A 20 4.70 1.16 35.13
C ASP A 20 6.13 0.62 35.03
N ASP A 21 6.36 -0.61 35.47
CA ASP A 21 7.70 -1.21 35.43
C ASP A 21 8.09 -1.58 34.00
N SER A 22 7.15 -2.11 33.20
CA SER A 22 7.40 -2.34 31.76
C SER A 22 7.65 -1.04 31.02
N VAL A 23 6.91 0.03 31.36
CA VAL A 23 7.13 1.36 30.77
C VAL A 23 8.51 1.90 31.10
N LYS A 24 8.97 1.85 32.35
CA LYS A 24 10.31 2.33 32.75
C LYS A 24 11.42 1.59 31.98
N VAL A 25 11.34 0.26 31.91
CA VAL A 25 12.33 -0.57 31.22
C VAL A 25 12.33 -0.28 29.72
N LEU A 26 11.15 -0.31 29.08
CA LEU A 26 11.03 -0.04 27.64
C LEU A 26 11.50 1.38 27.30
N HIS A 27 11.16 2.37 28.14
CA HIS A 27 11.60 3.73 27.96
C HIS A 27 13.13 3.84 28.04
N SER A 28 13.76 3.21 29.03
CA SER A 28 15.23 3.18 29.13
C SER A 28 15.88 2.56 27.89
N ILE A 29 15.34 1.44 27.39
CA ILE A 29 15.84 0.80 26.17
C ILE A 29 15.64 1.72 24.96
N CYS A 30 14.46 2.32 24.79
CA CYS A 30 14.17 3.23 23.68
C CYS A 30 15.10 4.46 23.71
N GLN A 31 15.38 5.02 24.89
CA GLN A 31 16.32 6.12 25.05
C GLN A 31 17.74 5.72 24.67
N GLN A 32 18.17 4.52 25.06
CA GLN A 32 19.48 4.00 24.68
C GLN A 32 19.57 3.82 23.17
N ILE A 33 18.57 3.18 22.53
CA ILE A 33 18.50 3.02 21.08
C ILE A 33 18.54 4.39 20.40
N TRP A 34 17.76 5.35 20.86
CA TRP A 34 17.74 6.70 20.31
C TRP A 34 19.14 7.35 20.36
N LYS A 35 19.81 7.32 21.51
CA LYS A 35 21.15 7.93 21.67
C LYS A 35 22.24 7.22 20.88
N THR A 36 22.30 5.90 20.95
CA THR A 36 23.41 5.11 20.36
C THR A 36 23.14 4.71 18.91
N GLN A 37 21.90 4.80 18.47
CA GLN A 37 21.40 4.31 17.18
C GLN A 37 21.57 2.79 17.00
N GLN A 38 21.84 2.05 18.08
CA GLN A 38 22.03 0.60 18.05
C GLN A 38 20.77 -0.12 18.50
N TRP A 39 20.32 -1.08 17.67
CA TRP A 39 19.14 -1.89 17.96
C TRP A 39 19.53 -3.24 18.57
N PRO A 40 18.80 -3.73 19.59
CA PRO A 40 18.93 -5.10 20.04
C PRO A 40 18.73 -6.09 18.88
N GLN A 41 19.57 -7.13 18.78
CA GLN A 41 19.50 -8.08 17.66
C GLN A 41 18.12 -8.75 17.57
N ASP A 42 17.52 -9.10 18.71
CA ASP A 42 16.18 -9.71 18.77
C ASP A 42 15.07 -8.80 18.20
N TRP A 43 15.27 -7.47 18.24
CA TRP A 43 14.32 -6.51 17.70
C TRP A 43 14.44 -6.33 16.19
N LYS A 44 15.57 -6.80 15.62
CA LYS A 44 15.82 -6.84 14.18
C LYS A 44 15.37 -8.14 13.53
N ARG A 45 15.02 -9.17 14.30
CA ARG A 45 14.53 -10.46 13.80
C ARG A 45 13.04 -10.44 13.46
N SER A 46 12.66 -11.15 12.41
CA SER A 46 11.26 -11.30 11.97
C SER A 46 10.88 -12.75 11.71
N VAL A 47 9.65 -13.14 12.07
CA VAL A 47 9.07 -14.43 11.67
C VAL A 47 8.03 -14.17 10.59
N PHE A 48 8.26 -14.68 9.38
CA PHE A 48 7.35 -14.56 8.26
C PHE A 48 6.31 -15.68 8.28
N ILE A 49 5.04 -15.27 8.29
CA ILE A 49 3.90 -16.19 8.18
C ILE A 49 3.31 -16.03 6.77
N PRO A 50 3.39 -17.06 5.91
CA PRO A 50 2.75 -17.02 4.61
C PRO A 50 1.24 -17.20 4.77
N ILE A 51 0.47 -16.30 4.15
CA ILE A 51 -0.98 -16.29 4.14
C ILE A 51 -1.44 -16.37 2.69
N PRO A 52 -2.31 -17.33 2.32
CA PRO A 52 -2.80 -17.45 0.97
C PRO A 52 -3.66 -16.23 0.58
N LYS A 53 -3.36 -15.60 -0.56
CA LYS A 53 -4.13 -14.46 -1.10
C LYS A 53 -5.55 -14.85 -1.48
N LYS A 54 -5.74 -16.09 -1.96
CA LYS A 54 -7.01 -16.69 -2.36
C LYS A 54 -7.01 -18.17 -1.95
N GLY A 55 -8.19 -18.80 -1.88
CA GLY A 55 -8.31 -20.23 -1.58
C GLY A 55 -7.55 -21.11 -2.59
N ASN A 56 -6.94 -22.20 -2.11
CA ASN A 56 -6.12 -23.15 -2.89
C ASN A 56 -4.85 -22.57 -3.54
N ALA A 57 -4.01 -21.88 -2.74
CA ALA A 57 -2.72 -21.37 -3.21
C ALA A 57 -1.69 -22.51 -3.40
N LYS A 58 -1.28 -22.76 -4.65
CA LYS A 58 -0.27 -23.78 -5.02
C LYS A 58 1.12 -23.21 -5.34
N GLU A 59 1.21 -21.94 -5.68
CA GLU A 59 2.45 -21.26 -6.05
C GLU A 59 2.85 -20.23 -4.99
N CYS A 60 4.15 -19.98 -4.82
CA CYS A 60 4.67 -18.98 -3.87
C CYS A 60 4.11 -17.56 -4.13
N SER A 61 3.89 -17.20 -5.39
CA SER A 61 3.30 -15.92 -5.83
C SER A 61 1.90 -15.66 -5.25
N ASN A 62 1.18 -16.75 -4.92
CA ASN A 62 -0.17 -16.72 -4.37
C ASN A 62 -0.21 -16.56 -2.85
N TYR A 63 0.95 -16.46 -2.19
CA TYR A 63 1.05 -16.12 -0.77
C TYR A 63 1.46 -14.66 -0.59
N SER A 64 0.94 -14.04 0.46
CA SER A 64 1.47 -12.81 1.04
C SER A 64 2.12 -13.16 2.38
N THR A 65 3.22 -12.52 2.73
CA THR A 65 3.92 -12.78 4.00
C THR A 65 3.60 -11.69 5.00
N ILE A 66 3.25 -12.08 6.23
CA ILE A 66 3.17 -11.14 7.35
C ILE A 66 4.41 -11.29 8.21
N ALA A 67 5.07 -10.17 8.52
CA ALA A 67 6.22 -10.15 9.42
C ALA A 67 5.78 -9.99 10.88
N LEU A 68 6.04 -11.01 11.69
CA LEU A 68 5.91 -10.94 13.15
C LEU A 68 7.23 -10.48 13.76
N ILE A 69 7.19 -9.34 14.45
CA ILE A 69 8.31 -8.76 15.18
C ILE A 69 7.99 -8.64 16.68
N SER A 70 9.03 -8.50 17.50
CA SER A 70 8.91 -8.27 18.94
C SER A 70 7.92 -7.14 19.28
N HIS A 71 7.08 -7.36 20.28
CA HIS A 71 6.16 -6.32 20.78
C HIS A 71 6.91 -5.11 21.35
N ALA A 72 8.05 -5.34 21.99
CA ALA A 72 8.89 -4.28 22.52
C ALA A 72 9.46 -3.40 21.38
N SER A 73 9.92 -4.03 20.29
CA SER A 73 10.34 -3.33 19.07
C SER A 73 9.22 -2.46 18.49
N LYS A 74 7.97 -2.97 18.44
CA LYS A 74 6.80 -2.21 17.96
C LYS A 74 6.57 -0.90 18.73
N VAL A 75 6.92 -0.82 20.01
CA VAL A 75 6.80 0.41 20.80
C VAL A 75 7.73 1.49 20.26
N MET A 76 9.02 1.18 20.10
CA MET A 76 10.00 2.12 19.53
C MET A 76 9.63 2.50 18.09
N LEU A 77 9.22 1.53 17.29
CA LEU A 77 8.77 1.77 15.91
C LEU A 77 7.54 2.69 15.85
N LYS A 78 6.65 2.63 16.84
CA LYS A 78 5.49 3.53 16.90
C LYS A 78 5.90 4.98 17.20
N ILE A 79 6.91 5.18 18.03
CA ILE A 79 7.50 6.50 18.31
C ILE A 79 8.16 7.06 17.03
N LEU A 80 8.95 6.24 16.34
CA LEU A 80 9.56 6.62 15.06
C LEU A 80 8.50 6.92 14.00
N GLN A 81 7.42 6.12 13.94
CA GLN A 81 6.31 6.36 13.02
C GLN A 81 5.68 7.72 13.24
N ALA A 82 5.38 8.08 14.49
CA ALA A 82 4.77 9.37 14.82
C ALA A 82 5.66 10.53 14.37
N THR A 83 6.97 10.39 14.49
CA THR A 83 7.95 11.38 14.04
C THR A 83 7.98 11.46 12.50
N LEU A 84 8.14 10.33 11.81
CA LEU A 84 8.16 10.28 10.34
C LEU A 84 6.85 10.75 9.72
N GLN A 85 5.72 10.54 10.38
CA GLN A 85 4.42 10.97 9.89
C GLN A 85 4.33 12.50 9.75
N GLN A 86 5.06 13.26 10.56
CA GLN A 86 5.12 14.72 10.43
C GLN A 86 5.73 15.10 9.08
N TYR A 87 6.86 14.48 8.73
CA TYR A 87 7.50 14.67 7.42
C TYR A 87 6.62 14.16 6.28
N VAL A 88 5.97 12.99 6.43
CA VAL A 88 5.02 12.50 5.42
C VAL A 88 3.92 13.52 5.16
N ASN A 89 3.38 14.15 6.20
CA ASN A 89 2.30 15.12 6.03
C ASN A 89 2.77 16.43 5.38
N CYS A 90 4.04 16.83 5.58
CA CYS A 90 4.62 18.01 4.95
C CYS A 90 5.06 17.76 3.50
N GLU A 91 5.70 16.62 3.24
CA GLU A 91 6.34 16.32 1.96
C GLU A 91 5.40 15.71 0.93
N LEU A 92 4.37 14.95 1.34
CA LEU A 92 3.51 14.27 0.36
C LEU A 92 2.38 15.18 -0.15
N PRO A 93 2.20 15.27 -1.48
CA PRO A 93 1.14 16.05 -2.09
C PRO A 93 -0.22 15.40 -1.86
N ASP A 94 -1.29 16.18 -2.01
CA ASP A 94 -2.66 15.75 -1.75
C ASP A 94 -3.14 14.59 -2.64
N VAL A 95 -2.51 14.41 -3.80
CA VAL A 95 -2.81 13.31 -4.74
C VAL A 95 -2.42 11.94 -4.21
N GLN A 96 -1.51 11.86 -3.23
CA GLN A 96 -1.16 10.62 -2.53
C GLN A 96 -2.02 10.50 -1.27
N ALA A 97 -2.99 9.58 -1.29
CA ALA A 97 -3.90 9.31 -0.18
C ALA A 97 -3.47 8.11 0.69
N GLY A 98 -2.56 7.27 0.20
CA GLY A 98 -2.17 6.04 0.89
C GLY A 98 -1.58 6.30 2.27
N PHE A 99 -2.14 5.64 3.29
CA PHE A 99 -1.63 5.67 4.67
C PHE A 99 -1.56 7.08 5.30
N ARG A 100 -2.43 8.00 4.86
CA ARG A 100 -2.53 9.35 5.43
C ARG A 100 -3.80 9.49 6.26
N LYS A 101 -3.70 10.25 7.35
CA LYS A 101 -4.84 10.52 8.23
C LYS A 101 -5.85 11.40 7.48
N GLY A 102 -7.12 10.98 7.47
CA GLY A 102 -8.21 11.76 6.85
C GLY A 102 -8.23 11.69 5.32
N ARG A 103 -7.53 10.72 4.71
CA ARG A 103 -7.58 10.43 3.28
C ARG A 103 -8.01 8.98 3.11
N GLU A 104 -9.13 8.76 2.42
CA GLU A 104 -9.68 7.42 2.20
C GLU A 104 -9.71 7.08 0.70
N THR A 105 -9.83 5.78 0.39
CA THR A 105 -10.04 5.33 -0.99
C THR A 105 -11.31 5.92 -1.61
N ARG A 106 -12.32 6.24 -0.78
CA ARG A 106 -13.57 6.88 -1.22
C ARG A 106 -13.34 8.25 -1.83
N ASP A 107 -12.44 9.05 -1.26
CA ASP A 107 -12.13 10.39 -1.76
C ASP A 107 -11.56 10.30 -3.16
N GLN A 108 -10.67 9.33 -3.38
CA GLN A 108 -10.04 9.16 -4.67
C GLN A 108 -10.97 8.52 -5.71
N ILE A 109 -11.89 7.63 -5.29
CA ILE A 109 -12.99 7.14 -6.15
C ILE A 109 -13.91 8.31 -6.56
N ALA A 110 -14.18 9.26 -5.66
CA ALA A 110 -14.96 10.45 -6.00
C ALA A 110 -14.20 11.35 -6.99
N ASN A 111 -12.90 11.59 -6.75
CA ASN A 111 -12.05 12.39 -7.63
C ASN A 111 -12.06 11.87 -9.06
N ILE A 112 -11.82 10.58 -9.28
CA ILE A 112 -11.81 10.00 -10.63
C ILE A 112 -13.19 10.09 -11.31
N ARG A 113 -14.29 9.92 -10.55
CA ARG A 113 -15.64 10.08 -11.10
C ARG A 113 -15.90 11.51 -11.54
N TRP A 114 -15.57 12.49 -10.71
CA TRP A 114 -15.73 13.90 -11.08
C TRP A 114 -14.85 14.31 -12.26
N ILE A 115 -13.63 13.79 -12.33
CA ILE A 115 -12.73 13.99 -13.48
C ILE A 115 -13.40 13.50 -14.77
N MET A 116 -13.96 12.29 -14.76
CA MET A 116 -14.62 11.70 -15.92
C MET A 116 -15.91 12.43 -16.30
N GLU A 117 -16.73 12.80 -15.31
CA GLU A 117 -17.93 13.62 -15.53
C GLU A 117 -17.58 14.96 -16.17
N LYS A 118 -16.53 15.63 -15.69
CA LYS A 118 -16.08 16.91 -16.24
C LYS A 118 -15.55 16.76 -17.67
N ALA A 119 -14.73 15.77 -17.96
CA ALA A 119 -14.29 15.57 -19.34
C ALA A 119 -15.46 15.24 -20.27
N ARG A 120 -16.46 14.49 -19.82
CA ARG A 120 -17.67 14.24 -20.59
C ARG A 120 -18.46 15.52 -20.85
N GLU A 121 -18.64 16.37 -19.83
CA GLU A 121 -19.29 17.68 -19.94
C GLU A 121 -18.63 18.57 -21.00
N PHE A 122 -17.29 18.56 -21.05
CA PHE A 122 -16.51 19.35 -22.00
C PHE A 122 -16.11 18.59 -23.28
N GLN A 123 -16.64 17.38 -23.50
CA GLN A 123 -16.32 16.50 -24.64
C GLN A 123 -14.81 16.30 -24.87
N LYS A 124 -14.05 16.18 -23.77
CA LYS A 124 -12.62 15.90 -23.81
C LYS A 124 -12.34 14.41 -23.71
N ASN A 125 -11.30 13.98 -24.40
CA ASN A 125 -10.72 12.66 -24.19
C ASN A 125 -9.97 12.64 -22.86
N ILE A 126 -10.01 11.49 -22.18
CA ILE A 126 -9.12 11.18 -21.06
C ILE A 126 -8.51 9.81 -21.30
N TYR A 127 -7.23 9.72 -20.96
CA TYR A 127 -6.47 8.49 -20.89
C TYR A 127 -6.10 8.21 -19.44
N PHE A 128 -6.23 6.95 -19.00
CA PHE A 128 -5.87 6.48 -17.66
C PHE A 128 -4.90 5.30 -17.78
N CYS A 129 -3.82 5.31 -16.97
CA CYS A 129 -2.94 4.14 -16.76
C CYS A 129 -3.04 3.73 -15.31
N PHE A 130 -3.58 2.55 -15.05
CA PHE A 130 -3.61 1.92 -13.73
C PHE A 130 -2.33 1.11 -13.56
N ILE A 131 -1.31 1.70 -12.93
CA ILE A 131 0.00 1.10 -12.71
C ILE A 131 -0.07 0.10 -11.55
N ASP A 132 0.45 -1.12 -11.79
CA ASP A 132 0.76 -2.12 -10.75
C ASP A 132 2.27 -2.36 -10.75
N TYR A 133 2.92 -2.25 -9.59
CA TYR A 133 4.34 -2.57 -9.43
C TYR A 133 4.54 -4.05 -9.07
N ALA A 134 5.52 -4.68 -9.70
CA ALA A 134 5.87 -6.07 -9.42
C ALA A 134 6.53 -6.19 -8.02
N LYS A 135 5.75 -6.62 -7.03
CA LYS A 135 6.18 -6.81 -5.63
C LYS A 135 6.79 -5.53 -5.03
N ALA A 136 6.08 -4.41 -5.15
CA ALA A 136 6.57 -3.08 -4.79
C ALA A 136 7.32 -3.03 -3.44
N PHE A 137 6.68 -3.50 -2.37
CA PHE A 137 7.26 -3.50 -1.02
C PHE A 137 8.51 -4.39 -0.92
N ASP A 138 8.56 -5.52 -1.63
CA ASP A 138 9.67 -6.48 -1.56
C ASP A 138 10.87 -6.07 -2.44
N CYS A 139 10.67 -5.10 -3.33
CA CYS A 139 11.68 -4.63 -4.29
C CYS A 139 12.38 -3.33 -3.88
N VAL A 140 11.95 -2.68 -2.79
CA VAL A 140 12.61 -1.46 -2.29
C VAL A 140 14.08 -1.71 -1.99
N ASP A 141 14.97 -1.02 -2.70
CA ASP A 141 16.40 -1.05 -2.43
C ASP A 141 16.73 -0.23 -1.17
N HIS A 142 17.46 -0.83 -0.22
CA HIS A 142 17.77 -0.17 1.05
C HIS A 142 18.73 0.99 0.88
N ASN A 143 19.75 0.87 0.04
CA ASN A 143 20.73 1.93 -0.17
C ASN A 143 20.05 3.16 -0.79
N LYS A 144 19.21 2.93 -1.82
CA LYS A 144 18.38 3.98 -2.40
C LYS A 144 17.39 4.57 -1.41
N LEU A 145 16.76 3.75 -0.57
CA LEU A 145 15.87 4.26 0.47
C LEU A 145 16.57 5.26 1.40
N TRP A 146 17.82 5.00 1.82
CA TRP A 146 18.55 5.92 2.69
C TRP A 146 18.95 7.22 1.98
N GLU A 147 19.33 7.15 0.69
CA GLU A 147 19.59 8.32 -0.15
C GLU A 147 18.32 9.17 -0.27
N ILE A 148 17.19 8.55 -0.60
CA ILE A 148 15.88 9.21 -0.76
C ILE A 148 15.45 9.89 0.54
N LEU A 149 15.56 9.23 1.69
CA LEU A 149 15.16 9.86 2.96
C LEU A 149 15.98 11.12 3.24
N LYS A 150 17.27 11.14 2.93
CA LYS A 150 18.11 12.33 3.10
C LYS A 150 17.69 13.46 2.17
N GLU A 151 17.41 13.14 0.91
CA GLU A 151 16.97 14.12 -0.09
C GLU A 151 15.59 14.70 0.25
N MET A 152 14.70 13.89 0.81
CA MET A 152 13.39 14.29 1.33
C MET A 152 13.48 15.08 2.66
N GLY A 153 14.67 15.49 3.09
CA GLY A 153 14.88 16.33 4.27
C GLY A 153 14.74 15.61 5.61
N ILE A 154 14.74 14.27 5.64
CA ILE A 154 14.70 13.51 6.90
C ILE A 154 16.05 13.65 7.61
N PRO A 155 16.07 14.07 8.90
CA PRO A 155 17.31 14.25 9.64
C PRO A 155 18.19 13.01 9.65
N ASP A 156 19.51 13.21 9.50
CA ASP A 156 20.50 12.13 9.48
C ASP A 156 20.39 11.19 10.69
N HIS A 157 20.02 11.72 11.85
CA HIS A 157 19.81 10.91 13.05
C HIS A 157 18.70 9.86 12.87
N LEU A 158 17.55 10.25 12.30
CA LEU A 158 16.45 9.34 12.01
C LEU A 158 16.82 8.37 10.89
N THR A 159 17.48 8.85 9.85
CA THR A 159 17.95 7.99 8.74
C THR A 159 18.93 6.94 9.23
N CYS A 160 19.87 7.30 10.12
CA CYS A 160 20.79 6.34 10.74
C CYS A 160 20.07 5.32 11.64
N LEU A 161 19.09 5.75 12.43
CA LEU A 161 18.26 4.85 13.25
C LEU A 161 17.55 3.80 12.38
N LEU A 162 16.96 4.22 11.26
CA LEU A 162 16.28 3.33 10.32
C LEU A 162 17.27 2.42 9.60
N ARG A 163 18.41 2.95 9.13
CA ARG A 163 19.46 2.16 8.49
C ARG A 163 19.98 1.07 9.43
N ASN A 164 20.23 1.39 10.70
CA ASN A 164 20.73 0.42 11.68
C ASN A 164 19.66 -0.61 12.10
N LEU A 165 18.37 -0.26 12.00
CA LEU A 165 17.29 -1.24 12.13
C LEU A 165 17.31 -2.25 10.99
N TYR A 166 17.63 -1.80 9.77
CA TYR A 166 17.68 -2.60 8.54
C TYR A 166 18.99 -3.37 8.36
N ALA A 167 20.07 -2.90 8.97
CA ALA A 167 21.37 -3.57 8.95
C ALA A 167 21.36 -4.91 9.72
N GLY A 168 21.71 -5.99 9.02
CA GLY A 168 21.79 -7.34 9.59
C GLY A 168 20.44 -7.88 10.06
N GLN A 169 19.36 -7.52 9.35
CA GLN A 169 18.04 -8.08 9.61
C GLN A 169 17.99 -9.55 9.18
N GLU A 170 17.48 -10.36 10.09
CA GLU A 170 17.25 -11.79 9.86
C GLU A 170 15.76 -12.08 9.84
N ALA A 171 15.36 -12.99 8.96
CA ALA A 171 14.03 -13.57 8.96
C ALA A 171 14.06 -15.08 8.89
N THR A 172 12.98 -15.70 9.34
CA THR A 172 12.68 -17.11 9.15
C THR A 172 11.23 -17.24 8.68
N VAL A 173 10.92 -18.26 7.88
CA VAL A 173 9.54 -18.55 7.45
C VAL A 173 8.98 -19.66 8.33
N ARG A 174 7.84 -19.40 8.96
CA ARG A 174 7.10 -20.41 9.74
C ARG A 174 5.85 -20.84 8.99
N THR A 175 5.75 -22.13 8.73
CA THR A 175 4.63 -22.78 8.04
C THR A 175 3.99 -23.84 8.95
N GLY A 176 2.88 -24.44 8.51
CA GLY A 176 2.29 -25.59 9.20
C GLY A 176 3.20 -26.84 9.24
N HIS A 177 4.25 -26.89 8.40
CA HIS A 177 5.18 -28.01 8.31
C HIS A 177 6.48 -27.80 9.09
N GLY A 178 6.69 -26.62 9.68
CA GLY A 178 7.92 -26.28 10.39
C GLY A 178 8.38 -24.85 10.16
N THR A 179 9.51 -24.52 10.78
CA THR A 179 10.18 -23.21 10.67
C THR A 179 11.49 -23.40 9.92
N THR A 180 11.79 -22.54 8.94
CA THR A 180 13.05 -22.61 8.19
C THR A 180 14.23 -22.09 9.01
N ASP A 181 15.44 -22.30 8.51
CA ASP A 181 16.61 -21.59 9.02
C ASP A 181 16.46 -20.06 8.86
N TRP A 182 17.26 -19.34 9.65
CA TRP A 182 17.36 -17.89 9.55
C TRP A 182 18.13 -17.50 8.29
N PHE A 183 17.64 -16.48 7.59
CA PHE A 183 18.27 -15.89 6.42
C PHE A 183 18.30 -14.37 6.52
N GLN A 184 19.26 -13.74 5.85
CA GLN A 184 19.42 -12.29 5.83
C GLN A 184 18.44 -11.65 4.84
N ILE A 185 17.88 -10.49 5.20
CA ILE A 185 17.04 -9.68 4.32
C ILE A 185 17.93 -8.66 3.59
N GLY A 186 18.05 -8.79 2.27
CA GLY A 186 18.86 -7.89 1.44
C GLY A 186 18.10 -6.74 0.79
N LYS A 187 16.76 -6.83 0.69
CA LYS A 187 15.91 -5.80 0.07
C LYS A 187 14.48 -5.85 0.59
N GLY A 188 13.74 -4.79 0.29
CA GLY A 188 12.33 -4.64 0.60
C GLY A 188 12.06 -4.05 1.98
N VAL A 189 10.86 -3.50 2.13
CA VAL A 189 10.28 -3.07 3.40
C VAL A 189 9.31 -4.15 3.91
N ARG A 190 9.30 -4.37 5.21
CA ARG A 190 8.59 -5.51 5.82
C ARG A 190 7.06 -5.37 5.68
N GLN A 191 6.39 -6.34 5.04
CA GLN A 191 4.94 -6.36 4.98
C GLN A 191 4.33 -6.55 6.38
N GLY A 192 3.35 -5.71 6.74
CA GLY A 192 2.72 -5.69 8.07
C GLY A 192 3.52 -4.94 9.15
N HIS A 193 4.67 -4.36 8.81
CA HIS A 193 5.46 -3.54 9.72
C HIS A 193 4.99 -2.09 9.73
N ILE A 194 5.03 -1.47 10.92
CA ILE A 194 4.44 -0.17 11.20
C ILE A 194 5.05 0.96 10.33
N LEU A 195 6.35 0.88 10.04
CA LEU A 195 7.06 1.91 9.28
C LEU A 195 7.01 1.74 7.77
N SER A 196 6.77 0.52 7.28
CA SER A 196 6.86 0.22 5.84
C SER A 196 5.96 1.09 4.97
N PRO A 197 4.70 1.37 5.38
CA PRO A 197 3.87 2.35 4.68
C PRO A 197 4.51 3.73 4.49
N CYS A 198 5.08 4.32 5.56
CA CYS A 198 5.69 5.64 5.51
C CYS A 198 6.95 5.63 4.63
N LEU A 199 7.79 4.60 4.76
CA LEU A 199 9.00 4.46 3.97
C LEU A 199 8.70 4.30 2.48
N PHE A 200 7.71 3.47 2.13
CA PHE A 200 7.27 3.31 0.75
C PHE A 200 6.68 4.60 0.18
N ASN A 201 5.93 5.36 0.98
CA ASN A 201 5.39 6.65 0.57
C ASN A 201 6.49 7.65 0.18
N PHE A 202 7.58 7.77 0.96
CA PHE A 202 8.72 8.62 0.57
C PHE A 202 9.37 8.14 -0.73
N TYR A 203 9.53 6.82 -0.85
CA TYR A 203 10.12 6.20 -2.02
C TYR A 203 9.30 6.43 -3.30
N ALA A 204 7.97 6.27 -3.22
CA ALA A 204 7.06 6.55 -4.31
C ALA A 204 6.98 8.04 -4.63
N GLU A 205 7.10 8.91 -3.62
CA GLU A 205 7.10 10.35 -3.82
C GLU A 205 8.35 10.83 -4.56
N TYR A 206 9.52 10.30 -4.21
CA TYR A 206 10.77 10.58 -4.91
C TYR A 206 10.69 10.27 -6.42
N ILE A 207 10.12 9.12 -6.78
CA ILE A 207 9.90 8.74 -8.20
C ILE A 207 9.05 9.79 -8.91
N MET A 208 7.97 10.23 -8.27
CA MET A 208 7.02 11.18 -8.88
C MET A 208 7.59 12.58 -9.03
N ARG A 209 8.41 13.03 -8.06
CA ARG A 209 9.15 14.30 -8.13
C ARG A 209 10.15 14.27 -9.29
N ASN A 210 10.95 13.21 -9.39
CA ASN A 210 11.95 13.07 -10.45
C ASN A 210 11.35 12.84 -11.84
N ALA A 211 10.17 12.23 -11.93
CA ALA A 211 9.42 12.15 -13.18
C ALA A 211 8.94 13.54 -13.67
N GLY A 212 9.06 14.59 -12.84
CA GLY A 212 8.77 15.98 -13.20
C GLY A 212 7.29 16.24 -13.47
N LEU A 213 6.40 15.38 -12.97
CA LEU A 213 4.97 15.45 -13.27
C LEU A 213 4.32 16.73 -12.72
N GLU A 214 4.72 17.19 -11.54
CA GLU A 214 4.14 18.38 -10.90
C GLU A 214 4.50 19.68 -11.62
N GLU A 215 5.67 19.74 -12.26
CA GLU A 215 6.15 20.91 -13.01
C GLU A 215 5.48 21.04 -14.38
N THR A 216 4.82 19.98 -14.85
CA THR A 216 4.17 19.98 -16.15
C THR A 216 2.83 20.72 -16.13
N GLN A 217 2.53 21.42 -17.23
CA GLN A 217 1.19 21.96 -17.51
C GLN A 217 0.24 20.91 -18.16
N ALA A 218 0.72 19.66 -18.26
CA ALA A 218 0.10 18.54 -18.98
C ALA A 218 -0.67 17.63 -18.02
N GLY A 219 -1.81 17.08 -18.44
CA GLY A 219 -2.76 16.42 -17.55
C GLY A 219 -4.18 16.96 -17.69
N ILE A 220 -5.03 16.71 -16.71
CA ILE A 220 -6.44 17.11 -16.73
C ILE A 220 -6.61 18.44 -15.99
N LYS A 221 -7.11 19.45 -16.70
CA LYS A 221 -7.30 20.79 -16.13
C LYS A 221 -8.68 20.91 -15.48
N ILE A 222 -8.71 20.99 -14.15
CA ILE A 222 -9.94 21.18 -13.38
C ILE A 222 -9.76 22.37 -12.43
N ALA A 223 -10.65 23.36 -12.55
CA ALA A 223 -10.68 24.54 -11.68
C ALA A 223 -9.31 25.26 -11.53
N GLY A 224 -8.55 25.36 -12.63
CA GLY A 224 -7.24 26.01 -12.66
C GLY A 224 -6.10 25.16 -12.09
N ARG A 225 -6.36 23.91 -11.68
CA ARG A 225 -5.34 22.94 -11.27
C ARG A 225 -5.16 21.86 -12.33
N ASN A 226 -3.95 21.36 -12.43
CA ASN A 226 -3.61 20.26 -13.31
C ASN A 226 -3.55 18.96 -12.50
N ILE A 227 -4.30 17.94 -12.91
CA ILE A 227 -4.33 16.63 -12.26
C ILE A 227 -3.82 15.61 -13.25
N ASN A 228 -2.66 15.03 -12.96
CA ASN A 228 -2.03 14.02 -13.80
C ASN A 228 -1.85 12.66 -13.10
N ASN A 229 -2.08 12.59 -11.78
CA ASN A 229 -2.04 11.33 -11.07
C ASN A 229 -2.97 11.31 -9.84
N LEU A 230 -3.44 10.11 -9.49
CA LEU A 230 -4.03 9.78 -8.19
C LEU A 230 -3.32 8.55 -7.65
N ARG A 231 -2.96 8.57 -6.37
CA ARG A 231 -2.14 7.53 -5.75
C ARG A 231 -2.75 7.05 -4.43
N TYR A 232 -2.63 5.75 -4.18
CA TYR A 232 -2.90 5.14 -2.89
C TYR A 232 -1.89 4.03 -2.64
N ALA A 233 -0.91 4.32 -1.79
CA ALA A 233 0.22 3.42 -1.55
C ALA A 233 0.98 3.13 -2.86
N ASP A 234 1.09 1.86 -3.26
CA ASP A 234 1.71 1.41 -4.51
C ASP A 234 0.79 1.54 -5.73
N ASP A 235 -0.53 1.59 -5.55
CA ASP A 235 -1.46 1.82 -6.64
C ASP A 235 -1.33 3.26 -7.15
N THR A 236 -0.87 3.41 -8.40
CA THR A 236 -0.73 4.71 -9.06
C THR A 236 -1.59 4.76 -10.30
N THR A 237 -2.40 5.79 -10.44
CA THR A 237 -3.17 6.06 -11.65
C THR A 237 -2.65 7.32 -12.30
N LEU A 238 -2.05 7.19 -13.49
CA LEU A 238 -1.68 8.34 -14.32
C LEU A 238 -2.84 8.71 -15.23
N MET A 239 -2.94 10.00 -15.57
CA MET A 239 -3.97 10.49 -16.47
C MET A 239 -3.55 11.73 -17.25
N ALA A 240 -4.06 11.87 -18.47
CA ALA A 240 -3.92 13.08 -19.27
C ALA A 240 -5.06 13.22 -20.30
N GLU A 241 -5.17 14.41 -20.90
CA GLU A 241 -6.15 14.71 -21.97
C GLU A 241 -5.63 14.33 -23.37
N SER A 242 -4.30 14.27 -23.56
CA SER A 242 -3.63 13.91 -24.82
C SER A 242 -2.93 12.55 -24.70
N GLU A 243 -2.94 11.78 -25.78
CA GLU A 243 -2.24 10.50 -25.87
C GLU A 243 -0.72 10.70 -25.76
N GLU A 244 -0.18 11.76 -26.37
CA GLU A 244 1.25 12.11 -26.35
C GLU A 244 1.73 12.47 -24.94
N GLU A 245 0.97 13.33 -24.23
CA GLU A 245 1.26 13.68 -22.83
C GLU A 245 1.24 12.44 -21.94
N PHE A 246 0.20 11.61 -22.12
CA PHE A 246 0.04 10.36 -21.40
C PHE A 246 1.21 9.39 -21.64
N LYS A 247 1.69 9.26 -22.89
CA LYS A 247 2.90 8.48 -23.24
C LYS A 247 4.12 9.00 -22.50
N SER A 248 4.33 10.31 -22.53
CA SER A 248 5.47 10.93 -21.87
C SER A 248 5.47 10.66 -20.35
N PHE A 249 4.32 10.76 -19.70
CA PHE A 249 4.19 10.51 -18.26
C PHE A 249 4.53 9.08 -17.88
N LEU A 250 4.00 8.12 -18.62
CA LEU A 250 4.23 6.71 -18.34
C LEU A 250 5.71 6.32 -18.52
N ILE A 251 6.36 6.83 -19.58
CA ILE A 251 7.78 6.58 -19.83
C ILE A 251 8.64 7.17 -18.70
N LYS A 252 8.42 8.44 -18.34
CA LYS A 252 9.18 9.08 -17.25
C LYS A 252 9.03 8.35 -15.91
N VAL A 253 7.79 8.00 -15.54
CA VAL A 253 7.53 7.26 -14.30
C VAL A 253 8.18 5.88 -14.34
N LYS A 254 8.15 5.19 -15.48
CA LYS A 254 8.81 3.90 -15.66
C LYS A 254 10.32 4.02 -15.46
N GLU A 255 10.97 4.93 -16.17
CA GLU A 255 12.43 5.14 -16.10
C GLU A 255 12.87 5.47 -14.67
N GLU A 256 12.20 6.42 -14.02
CA GLU A 256 12.51 6.78 -12.63
C GLU A 256 12.21 5.66 -11.63
N SER A 257 11.18 4.85 -11.87
CA SER A 257 10.91 3.67 -11.06
C SER A 257 12.03 2.63 -11.20
N GLU A 258 12.49 2.37 -12.42
CA GLU A 258 13.55 1.40 -12.71
C GLU A 258 14.89 1.85 -12.11
N ASN A 259 15.20 3.15 -12.14
CA ASN A 259 16.39 3.76 -11.54
C ASN A 259 16.53 3.47 -10.04
N VAL A 260 15.41 3.34 -9.33
CA VAL A 260 15.43 3.01 -7.89
C VAL A 260 15.23 1.52 -7.62
N GLY A 261 14.84 0.73 -8.62
CA GLY A 261 14.71 -0.74 -8.52
C GLY A 261 13.27 -1.26 -8.51
N LEU A 262 12.28 -0.41 -8.82
CA LEU A 262 10.88 -0.82 -8.99
C LEU A 262 10.55 -1.08 -10.46
N LYS A 263 9.93 -2.22 -10.73
CA LYS A 263 9.50 -2.60 -12.08
C LYS A 263 7.98 -2.61 -12.20
N LEU A 264 7.49 -2.13 -13.32
CA LEU A 264 6.07 -2.23 -13.65
C LEU A 264 5.69 -3.68 -13.93
N ASN A 265 4.51 -4.06 -13.50
CA ASN A 265 3.89 -5.33 -13.83
C ASN A 265 2.99 -5.13 -15.05
N ILE A 266 3.55 -5.33 -16.24
CA ILE A 266 2.87 -5.09 -17.53
C ILE A 266 1.57 -5.88 -17.64
N GLN A 267 1.53 -7.12 -17.14
CA GLN A 267 0.33 -7.97 -17.21
C GLN A 267 -0.83 -7.47 -16.36
N LYS A 268 -0.55 -6.75 -15.26
CA LYS A 268 -1.58 -6.20 -14.39
C LYS A 268 -1.86 -4.73 -14.61
N THR A 269 -0.90 -4.00 -15.17
CA THR A 269 -1.09 -2.63 -15.60
C THR A 269 -2.15 -2.61 -16.69
N LYS A 270 -3.08 -1.65 -16.61
CA LYS A 270 -4.18 -1.50 -17.58
C LYS A 270 -4.29 -0.08 -18.06
N ILE A 271 -4.63 0.09 -19.33
CA ILE A 271 -4.95 1.40 -19.90
C ILE A 271 -6.45 1.46 -20.19
N MET A 272 -7.07 2.60 -19.89
CA MET A 272 -8.46 2.87 -20.21
C MET A 272 -8.54 4.27 -20.83
N ALA A 273 -9.28 4.42 -21.93
CA ALA A 273 -9.40 5.69 -22.62
C ALA A 273 -10.86 5.93 -23.04
N SER A 274 -11.32 7.19 -22.94
CA SER A 274 -12.60 7.61 -23.50
C SER A 274 -12.49 7.97 -25.00
N GLY A 275 -11.28 8.27 -25.48
CA GLY A 275 -10.97 8.54 -26.88
C GLY A 275 -10.34 7.35 -27.60
N PRO A 276 -10.07 7.48 -28.90
CA PRO A 276 -9.28 6.51 -29.66
C PRO A 276 -7.90 6.33 -29.01
N ILE A 277 -7.43 5.09 -28.99
CA ILE A 277 -6.14 4.73 -28.42
C ILE A 277 -5.45 3.72 -29.32
N THR A 278 -4.19 3.98 -29.66
CA THR A 278 -3.34 3.00 -30.37
C THR A 278 -2.96 1.85 -29.44
N SER A 279 -2.54 0.69 -29.95
CA SER A 279 -1.99 -0.36 -29.08
C SER A 279 -0.69 0.11 -28.42
N TRP A 280 -0.53 -0.15 -27.13
CA TRP A 280 0.61 0.32 -26.33
C TRP A 280 1.60 -0.78 -26.04
N GLU A 281 2.83 -0.61 -26.50
CA GLU A 281 3.95 -1.48 -26.15
C GLU A 281 4.84 -0.77 -25.12
N ILE A 282 5.09 -1.45 -24.01
CA ILE A 282 6.06 -1.06 -22.99
C ILE A 282 7.07 -2.20 -22.90
N ASP A 283 8.33 -1.90 -23.21
CA ASP A 283 9.39 -2.91 -23.39
C ASP A 283 9.00 -3.98 -24.44
N GLU A 284 9.05 -5.26 -24.07
CA GLU A 284 8.70 -6.42 -24.92
C GLU A 284 7.22 -6.83 -24.79
N GLY A 285 6.37 -6.04 -24.12
CA GLY A 285 4.99 -6.42 -23.80
C GLY A 285 3.95 -5.36 -24.15
N THR A 286 2.80 -5.80 -24.67
CA THR A 286 1.64 -4.92 -24.89
C THR A 286 0.85 -4.73 -23.59
N VAL A 287 0.58 -3.49 -23.20
CA VAL A 287 -0.31 -3.19 -22.07
C VAL A 287 -1.76 -3.35 -22.51
N GLU A 288 -2.54 -4.12 -21.75
CA GLU A 288 -3.94 -4.37 -22.08
C GLU A 288 -4.77 -3.08 -21.96
N THR A 289 -5.49 -2.76 -23.04
CA THR A 289 -6.50 -1.70 -23.07
C THR A 289 -7.86 -2.28 -22.67
N VAL A 290 -8.53 -1.65 -21.72
CA VAL A 290 -9.81 -2.10 -21.16
C VAL A 290 -10.88 -1.02 -21.30
N SER A 291 -12.14 -1.44 -21.44
CA SER A 291 -13.30 -0.54 -21.40
C SER A 291 -13.80 -0.27 -19.99
N ASP A 292 -13.41 -1.11 -19.01
CA ASP A 292 -13.73 -0.92 -17.60
C ASP A 292 -12.65 -1.48 -16.66
N PHE A 293 -12.58 -0.92 -15.46
CA PHE A 293 -11.59 -1.28 -14.44
C PHE A 293 -12.20 -1.25 -13.04
N ILE A 294 -11.75 -2.16 -12.15
CA ILE A 294 -12.13 -2.16 -10.73
C ILE A 294 -11.13 -1.32 -9.95
N PHE A 295 -11.42 -0.03 -9.85
CA PHE A 295 -10.60 0.95 -9.14
C PHE A 295 -10.95 0.98 -7.65
N TRP A 296 -10.03 0.52 -6.79
CA TRP A 296 -10.20 0.40 -5.33
C TRP A 296 -11.56 -0.17 -4.89
N GLY A 297 -12.04 -1.17 -5.63
CA GLY A 297 -13.29 -1.88 -5.35
C GLY A 297 -14.53 -1.31 -6.04
N SER A 298 -14.43 -0.19 -6.74
CA SER A 298 -15.47 0.44 -7.53
C SER A 298 -15.23 0.23 -9.03
N LYS A 299 -16.24 -0.24 -9.78
CA LYS A 299 -16.16 -0.30 -11.24
C LYS A 299 -16.24 1.10 -11.85
N ILE A 300 -15.33 1.37 -12.78
CA ILE A 300 -15.25 2.58 -13.59
C ILE A 300 -15.23 2.14 -15.06
N THR A 301 -15.98 2.82 -15.91
CA THR A 301 -16.11 2.52 -17.34
C THR A 301 -15.62 3.70 -18.17
N ALA A 302 -15.06 3.45 -19.35
CA ALA A 302 -14.48 4.47 -20.21
C ALA A 302 -15.47 5.58 -20.62
N ASP A 303 -16.76 5.29 -20.67
CA ASP A 303 -17.85 6.23 -20.96
C ASP A 303 -18.32 7.04 -19.74
N GLY A 304 -17.80 6.72 -18.55
CA GLY A 304 -18.18 7.35 -17.28
C GLY A 304 -19.56 6.93 -16.74
N ASP A 305 -20.22 5.92 -17.32
CA ASP A 305 -21.52 5.48 -16.84
C ASP A 305 -21.44 4.75 -15.48
N CYS A 306 -22.16 5.29 -14.50
CA CYS A 306 -22.26 4.70 -13.16
C CYS A 306 -23.22 3.50 -13.08
N SER A 307 -24.08 3.29 -14.08
CA SER A 307 -25.11 2.24 -14.07
C SER A 307 -24.52 0.84 -13.86
N HIS A 308 -23.37 0.58 -14.48
CA HIS A 308 -22.66 -0.70 -14.38
C HIS A 308 -22.15 -1.00 -12.96
N GLU A 309 -21.66 0.01 -12.23
CA GLU A 309 -21.24 -0.17 -10.84
C GLU A 309 -22.45 -0.34 -9.91
N ILE A 310 -23.54 0.40 -10.14
CA ILE A 310 -24.79 0.24 -9.37
C ILE A 310 -25.30 -1.20 -9.51
N GLN A 311 -25.38 -1.71 -10.74
CA GLN A 311 -25.78 -3.10 -11.01
C GLN A 311 -24.83 -4.09 -10.33
N ARG A 312 -23.51 -3.89 -10.44
CA ARG A 312 -22.51 -4.74 -9.78
C ARG A 312 -22.71 -4.78 -8.27
N ARG A 313 -22.95 -3.64 -7.61
CA ARG A 313 -23.20 -3.57 -6.16
C ARG A 313 -24.50 -4.28 -5.77
N LEU A 314 -25.56 -4.13 -6.55
CA LEU A 314 -26.82 -4.85 -6.34
C LEU A 314 -26.61 -6.37 -6.42
N LEU A 315 -25.84 -6.84 -7.41
CA LEU A 315 -25.54 -8.27 -7.58
C LEU A 315 -24.68 -8.82 -6.43
N LEU A 316 -23.66 -8.07 -5.99
CA LEU A 316 -22.85 -8.44 -4.83
C LEU A 316 -23.70 -8.52 -3.55
N GLY A 317 -24.58 -7.54 -3.33
CA GLY A 317 -25.53 -7.54 -2.22
C GLY A 317 -26.46 -8.75 -2.25
N ARG A 318 -27.07 -9.05 -3.41
CA ARG A 318 -27.91 -10.24 -3.61
C ARG A 318 -27.15 -11.53 -3.31
N LYS A 319 -25.89 -11.65 -3.76
CA LYS A 319 -25.05 -12.83 -3.50
C LYS A 319 -24.80 -13.04 -2.01
N VAL A 320 -24.46 -11.97 -1.28
CA VAL A 320 -24.27 -12.05 0.18
C VAL A 320 -25.58 -12.44 0.88
N MET A 321 -26.70 -11.83 0.49
CA MET A 321 -28.01 -12.17 1.04
C MET A 321 -28.39 -13.62 0.77
N SER A 322 -28.15 -14.13 -0.43
CA SER A 322 -28.41 -15.54 -0.78
C SER A 322 -27.55 -16.51 0.06
N ASN A 323 -26.29 -16.16 0.34
CA ASN A 323 -25.44 -16.97 1.20
C ASN A 323 -25.94 -16.95 2.66
N LEU A 324 -26.39 -15.79 3.13
CA LEU A 324 -26.96 -15.63 4.47
C LEU A 324 -28.32 -16.30 4.61
N ASP A 325 -29.12 -16.35 3.54
CA ASP A 325 -30.44 -16.97 3.54
C ASP A 325 -30.37 -18.45 3.96
N SER A 326 -29.32 -19.16 3.54
CA SER A 326 -29.06 -20.54 3.98
C SER A 326 -28.81 -20.67 5.49
N ILE A 327 -28.23 -19.64 6.11
CA ILE A 327 -27.93 -19.58 7.55
C ILE A 327 -29.16 -19.12 8.33
N LEU A 328 -29.87 -18.11 7.83
CA LEU A 328 -31.07 -17.53 8.45
C LEU A 328 -32.25 -18.51 8.43
N LYS A 329 -32.38 -19.34 7.39
CA LYS A 329 -33.41 -20.39 7.27
C LYS A 329 -33.04 -21.69 7.99
N HIS A 330 -31.88 -21.75 8.65
CA HIS A 330 -31.45 -22.94 9.37
C HIS A 330 -32.18 -23.00 10.73
N ARG A 331 -33.05 -24.00 10.96
CA ARG A 331 -33.95 -24.12 12.14
C ARG A 331 -33.30 -23.90 13.52
N LYS A 332 -31.99 -24.15 13.67
CA LYS A 332 -31.24 -23.89 14.93
C LYS A 332 -31.02 -22.40 15.23
N ALA A 333 -30.95 -21.54 14.20
CA ALA A 333 -30.78 -20.09 14.36
C ALA A 333 -32.10 -19.42 14.80
N GLU A 334 -33.25 -19.91 14.33
CA GLU A 334 -34.57 -19.43 14.76
C GLU A 334 -34.84 -19.71 16.25
N THR A 335 -34.34 -20.83 16.78
CA THR A 335 -34.53 -21.19 18.21
C THR A 335 -33.73 -20.28 19.15
N LEU A 336 -32.52 -19.86 18.76
CA LEU A 336 -31.66 -18.96 19.54
C LEU A 336 -32.18 -17.51 19.56
N LEU A 337 -32.75 -17.04 18.45
CA LEU A 337 -33.35 -15.70 18.37
C LEU A 337 -34.69 -15.60 19.12
N CYS A 338 -35.49 -16.67 19.17
CA CYS A 338 -36.71 -16.68 19.98
C CYS A 338 -36.44 -16.72 21.49
N GLN A 339 -35.33 -17.34 21.94
CA GLN A 339 -34.95 -17.37 23.36
C GLN A 339 -34.45 -16.01 23.90
N GLN A 340 -33.99 -15.10 23.04
CA GLN A 340 -33.60 -13.74 23.46
C GLN A 340 -34.77 -12.74 23.54
N ARG A 341 -35.93 -13.05 22.95
CA ARG A 341 -37.14 -12.20 23.03
C ARG A 341 -38.09 -12.55 24.18
N SER A 342 -37.76 -13.56 24.97
CA SER A 342 -38.56 -14.04 26.11
C SER A 342 -37.89 -13.78 27.47
N ARG A 343 -37.01 -12.77 27.54
CA ARG A 343 -36.53 -12.16 28.79
C ARG A 343 -36.91 -10.71 28.88
#